data_AF-A0A3S0G4Y8-F1
#
_entry.id   AF-A0A3S0G4Y8-F1
#
_cell.length_a   1.000
_cell.length_b   1.000
_cell.length_c   1.000
_cell.angle_alpha   90.00
_cell.angle_beta   90.00
_cell.angle_gamma   90.00
#
_symmetry.space_group_name_H-M   'P 1'
#
loop_
_entity.id
_entity.type
_entity.pdbx_description
1 polymer ?
#
loop_
_entity_poly.entity_id
_entity_poly.type
_entity_poly.pdbx_seq_one_letter_code
_entity_poly.pdbx_strand_id
1 'polypeptide(L)'
;GLAVRLARARDRLDTAARRLGTCTMSQMAARRRHLDASAKLLVSLSYHGVLARGFALLRDGDGNSIRSVAQAPVGARVQVEVHDGRFAAEVLESEGGRDTPSAARTASRPAARVAAETRKARDKAESSGSGGQGSLF
;
A
#
# COMPACT_ATOMS: atom_id res chain seq x y z
N GLY A 1 46.89 -12.72 -38.12
CA GLY A 1 46.00 -13.18 -39.21
C GLY A 1 44.55 -12.82 -38.92
N LEU A 2 43.74 -12.63 -39.97
CA LEU A 2 42.30 -12.29 -39.91
C LEU A 2 41.49 -13.28 -39.04
N ALA A 3 41.84 -14.57 -39.09
CA ALA A 3 41.23 -15.63 -38.28
C ALA A 3 41.30 -15.40 -36.76
N VAL A 4 42.45 -14.91 -36.25
CA VAL A 4 42.64 -14.64 -34.82
C VAL A 4 41.75 -13.47 -34.36
N ARG A 5 41.53 -12.47 -35.22
CA ARG A 5 40.63 -11.35 -34.93
C ARG A 5 39.18 -11.80 -34.89
N LEU A 6 38.77 -12.67 -35.81
CA LEU A 6 37.42 -13.24 -35.84
C LEU A 6 37.12 -14.13 -34.62
N ALA A 7 38.07 -14.98 -34.22
CA ALA A 7 37.94 -15.82 -33.03
C ALA A 7 37.73 -14.97 -31.77
N ARG A 8 38.57 -13.94 -31.57
CA ARG A 8 38.43 -13.00 -30.43
C ARG A 8 37.11 -12.23 -30.46
N ALA A 9 36.61 -11.86 -31.64
CA ALA A 9 35.32 -11.19 -31.77
C ALA A 9 34.16 -12.13 -31.37
N ARG A 10 34.23 -13.41 -31.76
CA ARG A 10 33.25 -14.43 -31.35
C ARG A 10 33.28 -14.67 -29.84
N ASP A 11 34.45 -14.85 -29.24
CA ASP A 11 34.57 -15.04 -27.79
C ASP A 11 33.97 -13.87 -26.99
N ARG A 12 34.19 -12.64 -27.47
CA ARG A 12 33.61 -11.42 -26.88
C ARG A 12 32.10 -11.41 -27.02
N LEU A 13 31.57 -11.79 -28.19
CA LEU A 13 30.13 -11.86 -28.44
C LEU A 13 29.46 -12.93 -27.57
N ASP A 14 30.05 -14.12 -27.48
CA ASP A 14 29.54 -15.21 -26.64
C ASP A 14 29.57 -14.85 -25.16
N THR A 15 30.61 -14.14 -24.72
CA THR A 15 30.70 -13.63 -23.35
C THR A 15 29.64 -12.56 -23.09
N ALA A 16 29.43 -11.62 -24.02
CA ALA A 16 28.41 -10.59 -23.90
C ALA A 16 27.00 -11.19 -23.91
N ALA A 17 26.73 -12.16 -24.79
CA ALA A 17 25.45 -12.86 -24.89
C ALA A 17 25.13 -13.62 -23.60
N ARG A 18 26.09 -14.38 -23.04
CA ARG A 18 25.93 -15.06 -21.76
C ARG A 18 25.64 -14.09 -20.62
N ARG A 19 26.41 -12.99 -20.54
CA ARG A 19 26.20 -11.95 -19.52
C ARG A 19 24.83 -11.29 -19.64
N LEU A 20 24.39 -11.00 -20.86
CA LEU A 20 23.07 -10.43 -21.12
C LEU A 20 21.97 -11.40 -20.67
N GLY A 21 22.06 -12.68 -21.04
CA GLY A 21 21.10 -13.70 -20.63
C GLY A 21 20.98 -13.80 -19.10
N THR A 22 22.11 -13.91 -18.40
CA THR A 22 22.12 -13.97 -16.93
C THR A 22 21.58 -12.69 -16.28
N CYS A 23 21.95 -11.51 -16.80
CA CYS A 23 21.47 -10.23 -16.29
C CYS A 23 19.95 -10.07 -16.48
N THR A 24 19.43 -10.43 -17.65
CA THR A 24 18.00 -10.36 -17.91
C THR A 24 17.22 -11.30 -17.01
N MET A 25 17.68 -12.54 -16.84
CA MET A 25 17.05 -13.51 -15.96
C MET A 25 17.07 -13.06 -14.49
N SER A 26 18.20 -12.52 -14.01
CA SER A 26 18.31 -12.03 -12.64
C SER A 26 17.42 -10.80 -12.40
N GLN A 27 17.34 -9.89 -13.36
CA GLN A 27 16.44 -8.74 -13.28
C GLN A 27 14.97 -9.15 -13.28
N MET A 28 14.57 -10.08 -14.17
CA MET A 28 13.21 -10.63 -14.19
C MET A 28 12.85 -11.29 -12.85
N ALA A 29 13.75 -12.10 -12.30
CA ALA A 29 13.55 -12.75 -11.00
C ALA A 29 13.42 -11.72 -9.86
N ALA A 30 14.24 -10.66 -9.87
CA ALA A 30 14.15 -9.59 -8.87
C ALA A 30 12.82 -8.82 -8.95
N ARG A 31 12.36 -8.50 -10.17
CA ARG A 31 11.05 -7.85 -10.39
C ARG A 31 9.90 -8.75 -9.93
N ARG A 32 9.96 -10.06 -10.22
CA ARG A 32 8.96 -11.04 -9.75
C ARG A 32 8.89 -11.07 -8.23
N ARG A 33 10.03 -11.18 -7.54
CA ARG A 33 10.08 -11.16 -6.06
C ARG A 33 9.49 -9.88 -5.48
N HIS A 34 9.77 -8.73 -6.09
CA HIS A 34 9.21 -7.46 -5.65
C HIS A 34 7.67 -7.45 -5.78
N LEU A 35 7.14 -7.89 -6.93
CA LEU A 35 5.69 -7.99 -7.14
C LEU A 35 5.04 -8.96 -6.15
N ASP A 36 5.65 -10.12 -5.90
CA ASP A 36 5.12 -11.10 -4.95
C ASP A 36 5.13 -10.55 -3.51
N ALA A 37 6.16 -9.81 -3.13
CA ALA A 37 6.22 -9.15 -1.82
C ALA A 37 5.12 -8.07 -1.70
N SER A 38 4.94 -7.23 -2.71
CA SER A 38 3.87 -6.24 -2.74
C SER A 38 2.47 -6.89 -2.70
N ALA A 39 2.28 -8.00 -3.41
CA ALA A 39 1.02 -8.76 -3.39
C ALA A 39 0.74 -9.34 -2.00
N LYS A 40 1.75 -9.91 -1.32
CA LYS A 40 1.61 -10.40 0.05
C LYS A 40 1.26 -9.29 1.04
N LEU A 41 1.89 -8.12 0.90
CA LEU A 41 1.57 -6.94 1.71
C LEU A 41 0.14 -6.46 1.44
N LEU A 42 -0.28 -6.41 0.17
CA LEU A 42 -1.67 -6.10 -0.18
C LEU A 42 -2.63 -7.12 0.43
N VAL A 43 -2.34 -8.41 0.39
CA VAL A 43 -3.19 -9.44 1.01
C VAL A 43 -3.24 -9.26 2.54
N SER A 44 -2.12 -8.96 3.20
CA SER A 44 -2.09 -8.75 4.65
C SER A 44 -2.75 -7.44 5.11
N LEU A 45 -2.67 -6.40 4.29
CA LEU A 45 -3.25 -5.09 4.57
C LEU A 45 -4.69 -4.97 4.05
N SER A 46 -5.10 -5.84 3.12
CA SER A 46 -6.46 -5.86 2.59
C SER A 46 -7.38 -6.63 3.51
N TYR A 47 -8.55 -6.04 3.75
CA TYR A 47 -9.63 -6.68 4.46
C TYR A 47 -10.12 -7.98 3.78
N HIS A 48 -9.84 -8.20 2.49
CA HIS A 48 -10.10 -9.49 1.82
C HIS A 48 -9.36 -10.68 2.47
N GLY A 49 -8.13 -10.49 2.94
CA GLY A 49 -7.41 -11.53 3.67
C GLY A 49 -8.05 -11.83 5.04
N VAL A 50 -8.74 -10.87 5.63
CA VAL A 50 -9.51 -11.04 6.87
C VAL A 50 -10.81 -11.79 6.55
N LEU A 51 -11.51 -11.44 5.47
CA LEU A 51 -12.70 -12.18 5.04
C LEU A 51 -12.45 -13.64 4.76
N ALA A 52 -11.37 -13.97 4.05
CA ALA A 52 -11.03 -15.35 3.71
C ALA A 52 -10.77 -16.24 4.95
N ARG A 53 -10.53 -15.64 6.12
CA ARG A 53 -10.35 -16.34 7.40
C ARG A 53 -11.65 -16.52 8.18
N GLY A 54 -12.80 -16.17 7.60
CA GLY A 54 -14.12 -16.35 8.21
C GLY A 54 -14.63 -15.14 8.99
N PHE A 55 -14.02 -13.96 8.82
CA PHE A 55 -14.57 -12.72 9.34
C PHE A 55 -15.56 -12.10 8.35
N ALA A 56 -16.39 -11.16 8.82
CA ALA A 56 -17.34 -10.41 7.99
C ALA A 56 -17.21 -8.90 8.22
N LEU A 57 -17.52 -8.09 7.21
CA LEU A 57 -17.71 -6.65 7.37
C LEU A 57 -19.19 -6.35 7.40
N LEU A 58 -19.58 -5.57 8.40
CA LEU A 58 -20.94 -5.08 8.55
C LEU A 58 -21.01 -3.64 8.05
N ARG A 59 -22.04 -3.33 7.26
CA ARG A 59 -22.36 -1.99 6.81
C ARG A 59 -23.80 -1.62 7.14
N ASP A 60 -24.03 -0.35 7.46
CA ASP A 60 -25.37 0.21 7.62
C ASP A 60 -26.05 0.46 6.26
N GLY A 61 -27.27 0.99 6.29
CA GLY A 61 -28.04 1.34 5.08
C GLY A 61 -27.39 2.42 4.21
N ASP A 62 -26.50 3.23 4.78
CA ASP A 62 -25.76 4.30 4.10
C ASP A 62 -24.38 3.83 3.60
N GLY A 63 -24.03 2.57 3.86
CA GLY A 63 -22.77 1.95 3.45
C GLY A 63 -21.60 2.17 4.41
N ASN A 64 -21.80 2.78 5.58
CA ASN A 64 -20.75 2.98 6.58
C ASN A 64 -20.46 1.68 7.35
N SER A 65 -19.19 1.45 7.72
CA SER A 65 -18.82 0.25 8.48
C SER A 65 -19.29 0.31 9.93
N ILE A 66 -20.05 -0.72 10.35
CA ILE A 66 -20.50 -0.93 11.72
C ILE A 66 -19.37 -1.60 12.52
N ARG A 67 -18.97 -1.00 13.63
CA ARG A 67 -17.88 -1.49 14.51
C ARG A 67 -18.30 -1.64 15.97
N SER A 68 -19.50 -1.21 16.33
CA SER A 68 -20.05 -1.28 17.68
C SER A 68 -21.52 -1.67 17.63
N VAL A 69 -21.99 -2.36 18.66
CA VAL A 69 -23.40 -2.72 18.85
C VAL A 69 -24.30 -1.48 18.86
N ALA A 70 -23.82 -0.37 19.42
CA ALA A 70 -24.56 0.91 19.44
C ALA A 70 -24.83 1.50 18.05
N GLN A 71 -24.12 1.05 17.01
CA GLN A 71 -24.29 1.48 15.62
C GLN A 71 -25.28 0.60 14.84
N ALA A 72 -25.77 -0.50 15.43
CA ALA A 72 -26.68 -1.44 14.81
C ALA A 72 -27.83 -1.77 15.78
N PRO A 73 -28.80 -0.86 15.95
CA PRO A 73 -29.93 -1.09 16.85
C PRO A 73 -30.81 -2.26 16.38
N VAL A 74 -31.56 -2.85 17.31
CA VAL A 74 -32.57 -3.88 16.98
C VAL A 74 -33.55 -3.36 15.92
N GLY A 75 -33.83 -4.18 14.91
CA GLY A 75 -34.62 -3.83 13.72
C GLY A 75 -33.81 -3.20 12.59
N ALA A 76 -32.52 -2.89 12.79
CA ALA A 76 -31.68 -2.35 11.71
C ALA A 76 -31.42 -3.42 10.64
N ARG A 77 -31.53 -3.02 9.37
CA ARG A 77 -31.00 -3.80 8.25
C ARG A 77 -29.54 -3.46 8.03
N VAL A 78 -28.72 -4.49 7.96
CA VAL A 78 -27.28 -4.39 7.74
C VAL A 78 -26.90 -5.18 6.51
N GLN A 79 -25.88 -4.70 5.79
CA GLN A 79 -25.25 -5.48 4.73
C GLN A 79 -24.02 -6.17 5.30
N VAL A 80 -23.97 -7.48 5.15
CA VAL A 80 -22.86 -8.33 5.58
C VAL A 80 -22.06 -8.68 4.33
N GLU A 81 -20.75 -8.44 4.37
CA GLU A 81 -19.82 -8.85 3.32
C GLU A 81 -18.87 -9.91 3.87
N VAL A 82 -18.84 -11.04 3.17
CA VAL A 82 -17.99 -12.22 3.41
C VAL A 82 -17.08 -12.44 2.19
N HIS A 83 -16.16 -13.40 2.28
CA HIS A 83 -15.12 -13.57 1.25
C HIS A 83 -15.64 -13.85 -0.17
N ASP A 84 -16.83 -14.45 -0.25
CA ASP A 84 -17.47 -14.98 -1.45
C ASP A 84 -18.67 -14.13 -1.90
N GLY A 85 -19.04 -13.08 -1.15
CA GLY A 85 -20.16 -12.25 -1.53
C GLY A 85 -20.71 -11.36 -0.43
N ARG A 86 -21.95 -10.89 -0.66
CA ARG A 86 -22.67 -9.99 0.23
C ARG A 86 -24.10 -10.48 0.41
N PHE A 87 -24.65 -10.33 1.61
CA PHE A 87 -26.05 -10.59 1.90
C PHE A 87 -26.60 -9.56 2.90
N ALA A 88 -27.93 -9.41 2.94
CA ALA A 88 -28.59 -8.56 3.92
C ALA A 88 -28.93 -9.37 5.18
N ALA A 89 -28.83 -8.73 6.35
CA ALA A 89 -29.25 -9.29 7.62
C ALA A 89 -30.04 -8.25 8.42
N GLU A 90 -30.84 -8.72 9.37
CA GLU A 90 -31.60 -7.87 10.28
C GLU A 90 -31.15 -8.16 11.72
N VAL A 91 -30.97 -7.11 12.52
CA VAL A 91 -30.60 -7.25 13.93
C VAL A 91 -31.84 -7.56 14.74
N LEU A 92 -31.98 -8.81 15.20
CA LEU A 92 -33.15 -9.23 15.99
C LEU A 92 -32.99 -8.95 17.48
N GLU A 93 -31.77 -9.11 17.99
CA GLU A 93 -31.43 -8.93 19.39
C GLU A 93 -30.02 -8.33 19.48
N SER A 94 -29.77 -7.54 20.52
CA SER A 94 -28.45 -6.99 20.80
C SER A 94 -28.20 -6.94 22.30
N GLU A 95 -27.20 -7.68 22.77
CA GLU A 95 -26.79 -7.65 24.17
C GLU A 95 -25.45 -6.92 24.31
N GLY A 96 -25.44 -5.85 25.10
CA GLY A 96 -24.24 -5.12 25.45
C GLY A 96 -23.82 -4.04 24.43
N GLY A 97 -23.93 -2.79 24.86
CA GLY A 97 -23.07 -1.71 24.43
C GLY A 97 -22.52 -1.06 25.69
N ARG A 98 -21.20 -1.13 25.95
CA ARG A 98 -20.63 -0.14 26.87
C ARG A 98 -20.82 1.20 26.19
N ASP A 99 -21.66 2.05 26.77
CA ASP A 99 -21.84 3.45 26.41
C ASP A 99 -20.47 4.12 26.38
N THR A 100 -19.84 4.09 25.21
CA THR A 100 -18.78 5.03 24.89
C THR A 100 -19.50 6.20 24.24
N PRO A 101 -19.46 7.39 24.84
CA PRO A 101 -20.24 8.50 24.34
C PRO A 101 -19.76 8.86 22.94
N SER A 102 -20.72 8.97 22.04
CA SER A 102 -20.69 9.95 20.95
C SER A 102 -19.53 9.84 19.96
N ALA A 103 -19.71 8.99 18.95
CA ALA A 103 -19.16 9.21 17.62
C ALA A 103 -19.94 10.31 16.84
N ALA A 104 -20.64 11.24 17.51
CA ALA A 104 -21.30 12.37 16.88
C ALA A 104 -20.37 13.59 16.68
N ARG A 105 -19.04 13.42 16.83
CA ARG A 105 -18.05 14.49 16.61
C ARG A 105 -16.82 14.04 15.82
N THR A 106 -17.01 13.40 14.67
CA THR A 106 -15.97 13.36 13.62
C THR A 106 -16.55 13.15 12.21
N ALA A 107 -17.79 13.60 11.97
CA ALA A 107 -18.25 13.94 10.62
C ALA A 107 -17.82 15.38 10.27
N SER A 108 -16.52 15.63 10.30
CA SER A 108 -15.95 16.82 9.66
C SER A 108 -14.52 16.51 9.21
N ARG A 109 -14.44 15.90 8.02
CA ARG A 109 -13.42 16.07 6.98
C ARG A 109 -11.94 16.00 7.40
N PRO A 110 -11.16 15.12 6.73
CA PRO A 110 -9.97 15.64 6.05
C PRO A 110 -9.80 15.04 4.65
N ALA A 111 -10.54 15.57 3.68
CA ALA A 111 -10.18 15.49 2.25
C ALA A 111 -9.21 16.61 1.82
N ALA A 112 -8.52 17.28 2.76
CA ALA A 112 -7.71 18.46 2.46
C ALA A 112 -6.48 18.64 3.37
N ARG A 113 -5.70 17.58 3.66
CA ARG A 113 -4.40 17.74 4.34
C ARG A 113 -3.24 16.90 3.81
N VAL A 114 -3.25 16.50 2.53
CA VAL A 114 -2.07 15.84 1.90
C VAL A 114 -1.44 16.66 0.76
N ALA A 115 -1.85 17.93 0.57
CA ALA A 115 -1.29 18.81 -0.48
C ALA A 115 -0.44 19.98 0.05
N ALA A 116 -0.10 20.03 1.35
CA ALA A 116 0.55 21.20 1.96
C ALA A 116 1.95 20.93 2.59
N GLU A 117 2.55 19.75 2.40
CA GLU A 117 3.88 19.42 2.97
C GLU A 117 5.01 19.26 1.94
N THR A 118 4.87 19.81 0.72
CA THR A 118 5.97 19.88 -0.26
C THR A 118 6.29 21.30 -0.76
N ARG A 119 5.87 22.36 -0.05
CA ARG A 119 6.21 23.76 -0.40
C ARG A 119 6.99 24.56 0.64
N LYS A 120 7.53 23.94 1.69
CA LYS A 120 8.36 24.63 2.70
C LYS A 120 9.84 24.19 2.72
N ALA A 121 10.37 23.83 1.55
CA ALA A 121 11.78 23.48 1.35
C ALA A 121 12.47 24.28 0.23
N ARG A 122 11.85 25.36 -0.29
CA ARG A 122 12.44 26.17 -1.40
C ARG A 122 12.86 27.59 -1.04
N ASP A 123 12.50 28.12 0.13
CA ASP A 123 12.81 29.52 0.51
C ASP A 123 13.95 29.66 1.54
N LYS A 124 14.94 28.74 1.53
CA LYS A 124 16.14 28.87 2.38
C LYS A 124 17.45 28.61 1.63
N ALA A 125 17.48 29.00 0.37
CA ALA A 125 18.66 28.95 -0.48
C ALA A 125 18.77 30.25 -1.29
N GLU A 126 18.88 31.40 -0.63
CA GLU A 126 19.47 32.65 -1.17
C GLU A 126 19.39 33.77 -0.12
N SER A 127 20.45 33.92 0.70
CA SER A 127 21.03 35.22 1.10
C SER A 127 21.95 35.07 2.33
N SER A 128 23.24 34.91 2.10
CA SER A 128 24.31 35.71 2.73
C SER A 128 25.64 35.05 2.41
N GLY A 129 26.32 35.59 1.40
CA GLY A 129 27.72 35.28 1.16
C GLY A 129 28.64 35.89 2.21
N SER A 130 29.91 35.54 2.06
CA SER A 130 31.10 36.11 2.70
C SER A 130 31.64 35.35 3.92
N GLY A 131 32.85 34.82 3.72
CA GLY A 131 33.87 34.74 4.77
C GLY A 131 34.08 33.36 5.37
N GLY A 132 35.26 32.79 5.15
CA GLY A 132 35.77 31.73 6.04
C GLY A 132 36.50 30.58 5.37
N GLN A 133 37.65 30.89 4.79
CA GLN A 133 38.83 30.03 4.72
C GLN A 133 39.00 29.16 5.99
N GLY A 134 39.34 27.86 5.85
CA GLY A 134 40.01 27.13 6.94
C GLY A 134 39.67 25.65 7.13
N SER A 135 40.65 24.81 6.79
CA SER A 135 41.12 23.66 7.57
C SER A 135 40.44 22.27 7.46
N LEU A 136 41.30 21.31 7.09
CA LEU A 136 41.38 19.91 7.57
C LEU A 136 40.24 18.97 7.13
N PHE A 137 40.39 18.36 5.95
CA PHE A 137 40.94 16.99 5.76
C PHE A 137 41.48 16.85 4.33
#